data_AF-A0A9E0KPQ8-F1
#
_entry.id   AF-A0A9E0KPQ8-F1
#
_cell.length_a   1.000
_cell.length_b   1.000
_cell.length_c   1.000
_cell.angle_alpha   90.00
_cell.angle_beta   90.00
_cell.angle_gamma   90.00
#
_symmetry.space_group_name_H-M   'P 1'
#
loop_
_entity.id
_entity.type
_entity.pdbx_description
1 polymer ?
#
loop_
_entity_poly.entity_id
_entity_poly.type
_entity_poly.pdbx_seq_one_letter_code
_entity_poly.pdbx_strand_id
1 'polypeptide(L)'
;IIATGPLTSDALAHSISRMLGGPYLYFYDAIAPIVEADSIDMDKAYWASRYGRGTPDYLNCPLSREEYRRFREALLAGRKVEARPFEDVRHFEGCLPIEILAARGEETLAFGPMKPVGLIHPQTGQMAYAVVQLRRENSGGTLFNLVGFQTKLTWPEQERIFRMIPGLEHARFARMGSIHRNTYIHSPSLLLPSLQFRGHPDIFFAGQISGVEGYMESTAMGLLAGLNAASILEGKSPLPPPRETAIGALARYITSSESADNFQPMNIHFGILPPLNAPRMKKKEKHLFCVRRALEALADWVRDQGLS
;
A
#
# COMPACT_ATOMS: atom_id res chain seq x y z
N ILE A 1 -12.21 19.77 -7.53
CA ILE A 1 -11.78 18.43 -7.06
C ILE A 1 -10.43 18.58 -6.35
N ILE A 2 -10.33 18.17 -5.09
CA ILE A 2 -9.11 18.20 -4.29
C ILE A 2 -8.49 16.81 -4.34
N ALA A 3 -7.32 16.71 -5.00
CA ALA A 3 -6.62 15.45 -5.23
C ALA A 3 -5.09 15.61 -5.08
N THR A 4 -4.66 16.31 -4.04
CA THR A 4 -3.26 16.74 -3.84
C THR A 4 -2.33 15.67 -3.28
N GLY A 5 -2.85 14.47 -3.01
CA GLY A 5 -2.06 13.33 -2.58
C GLY A 5 -1.43 13.49 -1.19
N PRO A 6 -0.43 12.64 -0.87
CA PRO A 6 0.16 12.56 0.47
C PRO A 6 0.94 13.79 0.89
N LEU A 7 1.53 14.49 -0.07
CA LEU A 7 2.33 15.69 0.12
C LEU A 7 1.51 16.97 -0.08
N THR A 8 0.27 16.99 0.43
CA THR A 8 -0.55 18.20 0.42
C THR A 8 0.19 19.31 1.14
N SER A 9 0.35 20.47 0.48
CA SER A 9 1.10 21.59 1.05
C SER A 9 0.48 22.08 2.36
N ASP A 10 1.33 22.56 3.28
CA ASP A 10 0.87 23.05 4.58
C ASP A 10 -0.24 24.09 4.44
N ALA A 11 -0.10 25.04 3.51
CA ALA A 11 -1.12 26.08 3.29
C ALA A 11 -2.49 25.50 2.89
N LEU A 12 -2.50 24.53 1.98
CA LEU A 12 -3.75 23.89 1.53
C LEU A 12 -4.33 23.00 2.62
N ALA A 13 -3.49 22.30 3.38
CA ALA A 13 -3.91 21.62 4.60
C ALA A 13 -4.59 22.63 5.53
N HIS A 14 -3.94 23.67 6.04
CA HIS A 14 -4.61 24.63 6.93
C HIS A 14 -5.95 25.20 6.38
N SER A 15 -6.10 25.39 5.07
CA SER A 15 -7.38 25.74 4.45
C SER A 15 -8.45 24.64 4.56
N ILE A 16 -8.11 23.40 4.23
CA ILE A 16 -9.03 22.26 4.31
C ILE A 16 -9.48 22.05 5.77
N SER A 17 -8.62 22.14 6.78
CA SER A 17 -9.01 21.84 8.18
C SER A 17 -9.98 22.88 8.71
N ARG A 18 -9.76 24.15 8.37
CA ARG A 18 -10.72 25.21 8.68
C ARG A 18 -12.08 24.95 8.02
N MET A 19 -12.09 24.46 6.78
CA MET A 19 -13.33 24.11 6.07
C MET A 19 -14.04 22.90 6.70
N LEU A 20 -13.31 21.91 7.20
CA LEU A 20 -13.88 20.70 7.78
C LEU A 20 -14.32 20.85 9.25
N GLY A 21 -13.93 21.94 9.93
CA GLY A 21 -14.36 22.22 11.31
C GLY A 21 -13.77 21.27 12.36
N GLY A 22 -12.67 20.57 12.05
CA GLY A 22 -12.06 19.59 12.94
C GLY A 22 -10.61 19.23 12.57
N PRO A 23 -9.89 18.49 13.44
CA PRO A 23 -8.54 18.05 13.17
C PRO A 23 -8.50 17.00 12.04
N TYR A 24 -7.39 16.97 11.31
CA TYR A 24 -7.10 15.93 10.33
C TYR A 24 -6.99 14.55 10.94
N LEU A 25 -7.34 13.54 10.14
CA LEU A 25 -6.72 12.24 10.31
C LEU A 25 -5.37 12.24 9.58
N TYR A 26 -4.40 11.59 10.17
CA TYR A 26 -3.13 11.35 9.52
C TYR A 26 -2.71 9.94 9.89
N PHE A 27 -2.11 9.25 8.94
CA PHE A 27 -1.45 7.98 9.21
C PHE A 27 0.00 8.11 8.80
N TYR A 28 0.82 7.25 9.37
CA TYR A 28 2.23 7.19 9.08
C TYR A 28 2.48 6.00 8.17
N ASP A 29 2.91 6.29 6.95
CA ASP A 29 3.45 5.27 6.05
C ASP A 29 4.96 5.21 6.28
N ALA A 30 5.55 4.03 6.16
CA ALA A 30 6.98 3.87 6.28
C ALA A 30 7.55 3.59 4.88
N ILE A 31 8.64 4.26 4.54
CA ILE A 31 9.30 4.12 3.25
C ILE A 31 10.45 3.13 3.43
N ALA A 32 10.62 2.23 2.46
CA ALA A 32 11.74 1.30 2.46
C ALA A 32 13.03 1.96 1.92
N PRO A 33 14.21 1.55 2.41
CA PRO A 33 15.48 2.05 1.91
C PRO A 33 15.72 1.73 0.42
N ILE A 34 16.58 2.54 -0.19
CA ILE A 34 17.11 2.33 -1.54
C ILE A 34 18.63 2.18 -1.43
N VAL A 35 19.18 1.16 -2.08
CA VAL A 35 20.61 0.89 -2.17
C VAL A 35 21.15 1.13 -3.58
N GLU A 36 22.41 1.50 -3.68
CA GLU A 36 23.14 1.65 -4.95
C GLU A 36 23.54 0.28 -5.51
N ALA A 37 23.31 0.07 -6.80
CA ALA A 37 23.49 -1.22 -7.46
C ALA A 37 24.93 -1.77 -7.38
N ASP A 38 25.92 -0.88 -7.49
CA ASP A 38 27.35 -1.22 -7.48
C ASP A 38 27.89 -1.50 -6.07
N SER A 39 27.06 -1.35 -5.04
CA SER A 39 27.38 -1.70 -3.65
C SER A 39 26.83 -3.08 -3.23
N ILE A 40 26.13 -3.76 -4.14
CA ILE A 40 25.54 -5.09 -3.89
C ILE A 40 26.55 -6.16 -4.31
N ASP A 41 26.83 -7.10 -3.41
CA ASP A 41 27.62 -8.29 -3.71
C ASP A 41 26.77 -9.30 -4.49
N MET A 42 27.03 -9.33 -5.80
CA MET A 42 26.34 -10.16 -6.78
C MET A 42 26.71 -11.65 -6.71
N ASP A 43 27.75 -12.03 -5.97
CA ASP A 43 28.08 -13.45 -5.76
C ASP A 43 27.13 -14.10 -4.75
N LYS A 44 26.46 -13.29 -3.93
CA LYS A 44 25.48 -13.73 -2.92
C LYS A 44 24.03 -13.46 -3.32
N ALA A 45 23.81 -12.73 -4.40
CA ALA A 45 22.48 -12.36 -4.87
C ALA A 45 22.18 -12.97 -6.25
N TYR A 46 20.90 -13.25 -6.53
CA TYR A 46 20.52 -13.84 -7.82
C TYR A 46 19.24 -13.25 -8.39
N TRP A 47 19.21 -13.12 -9.72
CA TRP A 47 18.03 -12.69 -10.46
C TRP A 47 17.03 -13.83 -10.58
N ALA A 48 15.80 -13.61 -10.09
CA ALA A 48 14.71 -14.56 -10.26
C ALA A 48 13.35 -13.89 -10.05
N SER A 49 12.37 -14.33 -10.85
CA SER A 49 10.94 -14.05 -10.64
C SER A 49 10.26 -15.25 -10.03
N ARG A 50 9.23 -15.02 -9.21
CA ARG A 50 8.48 -16.12 -8.58
C ARG A 50 7.89 -17.05 -9.64
N TYR A 51 8.12 -18.35 -9.46
CA TYR A 51 7.66 -19.42 -10.37
C TYR A 51 8.22 -19.31 -11.79
N GLY A 52 9.33 -18.60 -12.00
CA GLY A 52 9.99 -18.49 -13.31
C GLY A 52 9.14 -17.81 -14.39
N ARG A 53 8.13 -17.00 -14.01
CA ARG A 53 7.29 -16.27 -14.96
C ARG A 53 7.87 -14.88 -15.26
N GLY A 54 8.10 -14.59 -16.54
CA GLY A 54 8.52 -13.27 -17.02
C GLY A 54 10.04 -13.03 -16.95
N THR A 55 10.46 -11.81 -17.29
CA THR A 55 11.83 -11.33 -17.06
C THR A 55 12.12 -11.24 -15.55
N PRO A 56 13.34 -11.54 -15.09
CA PRO A 56 13.71 -11.34 -13.70
C PRO A 56 13.73 -9.85 -13.35
N ASP A 57 12.64 -9.35 -12.77
CA ASP A 57 12.53 -7.93 -12.37
C ASP A 57 13.06 -7.67 -10.95
N TYR A 58 13.38 -8.75 -10.22
CA TYR A 58 13.83 -8.70 -8.84
C TYR A 58 15.18 -9.40 -8.67
N LEU A 59 16.07 -8.73 -7.96
CA LEU A 59 17.29 -9.32 -7.40
C LEU A 59 16.97 -9.90 -6.01
N ASN A 60 17.47 -11.09 -5.71
CA ASN A 60 17.09 -11.83 -4.52
C ASN A 60 18.32 -12.12 -3.66
N CYS A 61 18.29 -11.67 -2.41
CA CYS A 61 19.28 -11.93 -1.38
C CYS A 61 18.77 -13.06 -0.47
N PRO A 62 19.27 -14.30 -0.60
CA PRO A 62 18.83 -15.43 0.21
C PRO A 62 19.41 -15.36 1.62
N LEU A 63 18.62 -15.81 2.61
CA LEU A 63 19.06 -16.01 3.98
C LEU A 63 18.86 -17.48 4.36
N SER A 64 19.86 -18.03 5.04
CA SER A 64 19.72 -19.24 5.85
C SER A 64 18.81 -18.98 7.05
N ARG A 65 18.38 -20.07 7.71
CA ARG A 65 17.56 -19.97 8.93
C ARG A 65 18.27 -19.20 10.05
N GLU A 66 19.59 -19.35 10.16
CA GLU A 66 20.39 -18.69 11.18
C GLU A 66 20.57 -17.20 10.90
N GLU A 67 20.90 -16.84 9.66
CA GLU A 67 20.96 -15.43 9.25
C GLU A 67 19.62 -14.73 9.43
N TYR A 68 18.51 -15.39 9.08
CA TYR A 68 17.17 -14.87 9.32
C TYR A 68 16.91 -14.58 10.79
N ARG A 69 17.27 -15.50 11.70
CA ARG A 69 17.06 -15.33 13.14
C ARG A 69 17.85 -14.15 13.68
N ARG A 70 19.15 -14.08 13.36
CA ARG A 70 20.00 -12.95 13.76
C ARG A 70 19.51 -11.62 13.21
N PHE A 71 19.07 -11.60 11.95
CA PHE A 71 18.49 -10.41 11.31
C PHE A 71 17.21 -9.97 12.03
N ARG A 72 16.30 -10.91 12.32
CA ARG A 72 15.06 -10.64 13.06
C ARG A 72 15.34 -10.11 14.47
N GLU A 73 16.26 -10.73 15.20
CA GLU A 73 16.67 -10.26 16.53
C GLU A 73 17.22 -8.84 16.47
N ALA A 74 18.05 -8.53 15.47
CA ALA A 74 18.59 -7.20 15.27
C ALA A 74 17.49 -6.17 14.96
N LEU A 75 16.46 -6.53 14.16
CA LEU A 75 15.28 -5.69 13.93
C LEU A 75 14.50 -5.40 15.23
N LEU A 76 14.32 -6.40 16.08
CA LEU A 76 13.59 -6.26 17.35
C LEU A 76 14.34 -5.38 18.36
N ALA A 77 15.66 -5.53 18.41
CA ALA A 77 16.54 -4.75 19.28
C ALA A 77 16.82 -3.33 18.75
N GLY A 78 16.49 -3.07 17.48
CA GLY A 78 16.88 -1.85 16.80
C GLY A 78 16.23 -0.60 17.38
N ARG A 79 17.01 0.47 17.53
CA ARG A 79 16.51 1.79 17.97
C ARG A 79 15.59 2.38 16.90
N LYS A 80 14.38 2.76 17.32
CA LYS A 80 13.34 3.36 16.49
C LYS A 80 13.31 4.87 16.68
N VAL A 81 12.90 5.59 15.64
CA VAL A 81 12.58 7.01 15.76
C VAL A 81 11.35 7.15 16.66
N GLU A 82 11.46 7.96 17.70
CA GLU A 82 10.33 8.27 18.58
C GLU A 82 9.30 9.10 17.82
N ALA A 83 8.04 8.70 17.94
CA ALA A 83 6.94 9.52 17.48
C ALA A 83 6.88 10.79 18.33
N ARG A 84 6.60 11.94 17.72
CA ARG A 84 6.44 13.17 18.49
C ARG A 84 5.20 13.03 19.41
N PRO A 85 5.18 13.63 20.61
CA PRO A 85 4.12 13.40 21.60
C PRO A 85 2.68 13.77 21.18
N PHE A 86 2.50 14.45 20.06
CA PHE A 86 1.20 14.77 19.46
C PHE A 86 0.78 13.80 18.33
N GLU A 87 1.59 12.78 18.04
CA GLU A 87 1.37 11.80 16.97
C GLU A 87 0.65 10.57 17.55
N ASP A 88 -0.66 10.42 17.28
CA ASP A 88 -1.35 9.14 17.51
C ASP A 88 -0.86 8.15 16.45
N VAL A 89 0.02 7.23 16.85
CA VAL A 89 0.69 6.31 15.92
C VAL A 89 -0.23 5.15 15.59
N ARG A 90 -1.31 5.42 14.85
CA ARG A 90 -2.11 4.38 14.23
C ARG A 90 -1.35 3.87 13.00
N HIS A 91 -0.98 2.60 13.06
CA HIS A 91 -0.27 1.93 11.99
C HIS A 91 -1.27 1.44 10.93
N PHE A 92 -0.99 1.72 9.66
CA PHE A 92 -1.75 1.13 8.57
C PHE A 92 -1.36 -0.34 8.39
N GLU A 93 -2.32 -1.26 8.54
CA GLU A 93 -2.06 -2.72 8.49
C GLU A 93 -1.50 -3.20 7.14
N GLY A 94 -1.78 -2.49 6.03
CA GLY A 94 -1.26 -2.85 4.71
C GLY A 94 0.21 -2.45 4.48
N CYS A 95 0.77 -1.56 5.30
CA CYS A 95 2.13 -1.02 5.13
C CYS A 95 2.87 -0.92 6.47
N LEU A 96 2.94 -2.04 7.19
CA LEU A 96 3.57 -2.08 8.50
C LEU A 96 5.10 -2.04 8.43
N PRO A 97 5.76 -1.34 9.37
CA PRO A 97 7.22 -1.39 9.47
C PRO A 97 7.73 -2.82 9.71
N ILE A 98 8.87 -3.16 9.10
CA ILE A 98 9.48 -4.49 9.12
C ILE A 98 9.77 -4.95 10.56
N GLU A 99 10.17 -4.05 11.45
CA GLU A 99 10.42 -4.36 12.87
C GLU A 99 9.12 -4.62 13.66
N ILE A 100 7.98 -4.09 13.22
CA ILE A 100 6.66 -4.41 13.80
C ILE A 100 6.19 -5.77 13.30
N LEU A 101 6.40 -6.07 12.01
CA LEU A 101 6.13 -7.41 11.46
C LEU A 101 6.99 -8.48 12.15
N ALA A 102 8.27 -8.19 12.40
CA ALA A 102 9.18 -9.07 13.14
C ALA A 102 8.67 -9.44 14.54
N ALA A 103 8.00 -8.49 15.21
CA ALA A 103 7.48 -8.67 16.57
C ALA A 103 6.22 -9.55 16.63
N ARG A 104 5.48 -9.68 15.52
CA ARG A 104 4.23 -10.45 15.46
C ARG A 104 4.43 -11.97 15.46
N GLY A 105 5.65 -12.46 15.26
CA GLY A 105 5.97 -13.89 15.31
C GLY A 105 7.35 -14.20 14.75
N GLU A 106 7.88 -15.39 15.07
CA GLU A 106 9.20 -15.81 14.58
C GLU A 106 9.22 -15.93 13.06
N GLU A 107 8.19 -16.53 12.45
CA GLU A 107 8.14 -16.79 11.01
C GLU A 107 7.36 -15.72 10.20
N THR A 108 6.87 -14.67 10.86
CA THR A 108 6.01 -13.66 10.20
C THR A 108 6.69 -13.04 8.98
N LEU A 109 7.99 -12.74 9.05
CA LEU A 109 8.71 -12.17 7.91
C LEU A 109 8.86 -13.20 6.78
N ALA A 110 9.14 -14.46 7.09
CA ALA A 110 9.28 -15.55 6.12
C ALA A 110 7.95 -15.96 5.45
N PHE A 111 6.80 -15.63 6.05
CA PHE A 111 5.49 -15.76 5.39
C PHE A 111 5.01 -14.48 4.68
N GLY A 112 5.62 -13.34 5.01
CA GLY A 112 5.29 -12.02 4.46
C GLY A 112 6.37 -11.49 3.50
N PRO A 113 7.04 -10.38 3.84
CA PRO A 113 7.95 -9.67 2.92
C PRO A 113 9.19 -10.47 2.54
N MET A 114 9.62 -11.44 3.36
CA MET A 114 10.81 -12.25 3.12
C MET A 114 10.50 -13.65 2.58
N LYS A 115 9.31 -13.85 2.01
CA LYS A 115 8.83 -15.17 1.58
C LYS A 115 9.68 -15.77 0.46
N PRO A 116 10.24 -16.98 0.60
CA PRO A 116 11.09 -17.59 -0.43
C PRO A 116 10.30 -18.33 -1.52
N VAL A 117 9.00 -18.58 -1.31
CA VAL A 117 8.20 -19.47 -2.18
C VAL A 117 8.24 -19.04 -3.65
N GLY A 118 8.64 -19.98 -4.51
CA GLY A 118 8.75 -19.77 -5.95
C GLY A 118 10.06 -19.13 -6.39
N LEU A 119 11.00 -18.88 -5.47
CA LEU A 119 12.34 -18.35 -5.75
C LEU A 119 13.36 -19.47 -5.51
N ILE A 120 13.67 -20.20 -6.58
CA ILE A 120 14.67 -21.26 -6.57
C ILE A 120 15.99 -20.67 -7.04
N HIS A 121 17.06 -20.89 -6.30
CA HIS A 121 18.38 -20.42 -6.67
C HIS A 121 18.85 -21.10 -7.97
N PRO A 122 19.26 -20.35 -9.01
CA PRO A 122 19.49 -20.93 -10.34
C PRO A 122 20.67 -21.92 -10.37
N GLN A 123 21.73 -21.65 -9.60
CA GLN A 123 22.93 -22.49 -9.56
C GLN A 123 22.80 -23.70 -8.61
N THR A 124 22.22 -23.52 -7.42
CA THR A 124 22.15 -24.60 -6.41
C THR A 124 20.87 -25.42 -6.50
N GLY A 125 19.83 -24.92 -7.18
CA GLY A 125 18.51 -25.56 -7.24
C GLY A 125 17.75 -25.57 -5.91
N GLN A 126 18.26 -24.87 -4.89
CA GLN A 126 17.69 -24.86 -3.54
C GLN A 126 16.82 -23.63 -3.32
N MET A 127 15.78 -23.78 -2.50
CA MET A 127 14.98 -22.68 -1.99
C MET A 127 15.54 -22.24 -0.64
N ALA A 128 15.81 -20.95 -0.47
CA ALA A 128 16.30 -20.39 0.78
C ALA A 128 15.22 -20.44 1.89
N TYR A 129 15.63 -20.23 3.15
CA TYR A 129 14.66 -20.13 4.25
C TYR A 129 13.86 -18.83 4.19
N ALA A 130 14.54 -17.73 3.86
CA ALA A 130 13.94 -16.42 3.62
C ALA A 130 14.70 -15.70 2.49
N VAL A 131 14.08 -14.72 1.86
CA VAL A 131 14.69 -13.94 0.76
C VAL A 131 14.31 -12.47 0.90
N VAL A 132 15.29 -11.57 0.83
CA VAL A 132 15.04 -10.14 0.61
C VAL A 132 15.02 -9.87 -0.88
N GLN A 133 13.92 -9.31 -1.39
CA GLN A 133 13.81 -8.94 -2.80
C GLN A 133 14.17 -7.46 -2.98
N LEU A 134 14.96 -7.16 -4.01
CA LEU A 134 15.32 -5.83 -4.43
C LEU A 134 14.72 -5.56 -5.80
N ARG A 135 13.98 -4.46 -5.92
CA ARG A 135 13.35 -4.03 -7.19
C ARG A 135 14.11 -2.85 -7.76
N ARG A 136 14.31 -2.85 -9.09
CA ARG A 136 14.86 -1.67 -9.78
C ARG A 136 13.97 -0.45 -9.52
N GLU A 137 14.57 0.63 -9.05
CA GLU A 137 13.88 1.87 -8.74
C GLU A 137 13.92 2.86 -9.91
N ASN A 138 14.99 2.81 -10.72
CA ASN A 138 15.16 3.68 -11.87
C ASN A 138 15.41 2.89 -13.16
N SER A 139 15.14 3.52 -14.31
CA SER A 139 15.34 2.92 -15.64
C SER A 139 16.78 2.53 -15.90
N GLY A 140 17.74 3.28 -15.35
CA GLY A 140 19.17 2.98 -15.44
C GLY A 140 19.62 1.76 -14.62
N GLY A 141 18.77 1.22 -13.72
CA GLY A 141 19.13 0.09 -12.88
C GLY A 141 20.27 0.35 -11.90
N THR A 142 20.56 1.61 -11.60
CA THR A 142 21.61 2.01 -10.64
C THR A 142 21.11 2.05 -9.20
N LEU A 143 19.80 2.01 -9.00
CA LEU A 143 19.15 2.08 -7.70
C LEU A 143 18.16 0.93 -7.50
N PHE A 144 18.18 0.37 -6.29
CA PHE A 144 17.35 -0.76 -5.92
C PHE A 144 16.61 -0.51 -4.61
N ASN A 145 15.28 -0.66 -4.64
CA ASN A 145 14.43 -0.58 -3.46
C ASN A 145 14.33 -1.94 -2.75
N LEU A 146 14.43 -1.95 -1.41
CA LEU A 146 14.20 -3.16 -0.60
C LEU A 146 12.68 -3.39 -0.45
N VAL A 147 12.17 -4.42 -1.11
CA VAL A 147 10.72 -4.67 -1.23
C VAL A 147 10.14 -5.12 0.11
N GLY A 148 9.19 -4.36 0.64
CA GLY A 148 8.50 -4.69 1.91
C GLY A 148 9.34 -4.40 3.17
N PHE A 149 10.35 -3.53 3.06
CA PHE A 149 11.25 -3.15 4.14
C PHE A 149 10.99 -1.72 4.63
N GLN A 150 9.73 -1.32 4.65
CA GLN A 150 9.30 -0.09 5.29
C GLN A 150 9.77 -0.10 6.75
N THR A 151 10.33 0.99 7.27
CA THR A 151 10.90 0.96 8.63
C THR A 151 10.82 2.30 9.38
N LYS A 152 10.75 2.21 10.72
CA LYS A 152 10.91 3.30 11.69
C LYS A 152 12.27 3.29 12.38
N LEU A 153 13.17 2.38 12.01
CA LEU A 153 14.51 2.32 12.58
C LEU A 153 15.24 3.64 12.33
N THR A 154 16.03 4.07 13.31
CA THR A 154 16.95 5.21 13.11
C THR A 154 17.94 4.87 11.99
N TRP A 155 18.42 5.86 11.25
CA TRP A 155 19.34 5.62 10.13
C TRP A 155 20.59 4.81 10.48
N PRO A 156 21.26 5.03 11.65
CA PRO A 156 22.39 4.18 12.05
C PRO A 156 21.99 2.71 12.23
N GLU A 157 20.78 2.45 12.72
CA GLU A 157 20.26 1.09 12.90
C GLU A 157 19.85 0.45 11.58
N GLN A 158 19.29 1.23 10.64
CA GLN A 158 19.03 0.74 9.29
C GLN A 158 20.33 0.30 8.61
N GLU A 159 21.39 1.12 8.68
CA GLU A 159 22.69 0.79 8.11
C GLU A 159 23.29 -0.47 8.76
N ARG A 160 23.26 -0.55 10.09
CA ARG A 160 23.77 -1.71 10.83
C ARG A 160 23.00 -2.99 10.52
N ILE A 161 21.67 -2.92 10.53
CA ILE A 161 20.81 -4.10 10.44
C ILE A 161 20.67 -4.57 9.00
N PHE A 162 20.44 -3.68 8.02
CA PHE A 162 20.26 -4.09 6.63
C PHE A 162 21.57 -4.57 5.98
N ARG A 163 22.74 -4.17 6.49
CA ARG A 163 24.02 -4.77 6.10
C ARG A 163 24.23 -6.19 6.65
N MET A 164 23.33 -6.72 7.48
CA MET A 164 23.36 -8.14 7.86
C MET A 164 22.74 -9.05 6.79
N ILE A 165 22.10 -8.48 5.76
CA ILE A 165 21.50 -9.24 4.65
C ILE A 165 22.63 -9.69 3.71
N PRO A 166 22.73 -10.98 3.37
CA PRO A 166 23.73 -11.46 2.42
C PRO A 166 23.61 -10.76 1.07
N GLY A 167 24.72 -10.24 0.55
CA GLY A 167 24.74 -9.41 -0.65
C GLY A 167 24.73 -7.90 -0.35
N LEU A 168 24.36 -7.48 0.86
CA LEU A 168 24.24 -6.07 1.25
C LEU A 168 25.25 -5.65 2.33
N GLU A 169 26.27 -6.46 2.62
CA GLU A 169 27.23 -6.21 3.70
C GLU A 169 27.98 -4.88 3.56
N HIS A 170 28.17 -4.43 2.32
CA HIS A 170 28.81 -3.16 1.98
C HIS A 170 27.85 -2.19 1.29
N ALA A 171 26.54 -2.42 1.41
CA ALA A 171 25.54 -1.62 0.73
C ALA A 171 25.67 -0.14 1.11
N ARG A 172 25.62 0.71 0.08
CA ARG A 172 25.50 2.16 0.19
C ARG A 172 24.04 2.53 -0.03
N PHE A 173 23.48 3.27 0.93
CA PHE A 173 22.08 3.67 0.92
C PHE A 173 21.94 5.03 0.24
N ALA A 174 21.42 5.04 -0.99
CA ALA A 174 21.06 6.27 -1.68
C ALA A 174 19.91 7.01 -0.98
N ARG A 175 19.03 6.26 -0.31
CA ARG A 175 17.96 6.80 0.54
C ARG A 175 17.69 5.86 1.70
N MET A 176 17.69 6.38 2.91
CA MET A 176 17.24 5.63 4.09
C MET A 176 15.71 5.54 4.14
N GLY A 177 15.21 4.50 4.77
CA GLY A 177 13.80 4.41 5.13
C GLY A 177 13.40 5.54 6.09
N SER A 178 12.16 5.97 5.99
CA SER A 178 11.64 7.08 6.79
C SER A 178 10.14 6.93 6.99
N ILE A 179 9.64 7.48 8.09
CA ILE A 179 8.21 7.60 8.30
C ILE A 179 7.71 8.84 7.58
N HIS A 180 6.71 8.67 6.73
CA HIS A 180 6.02 9.75 6.04
C HIS A 180 4.62 9.93 6.62
N ARG A 181 4.27 11.18 6.95
CA ARG A 181 2.92 11.52 7.41
C ARG A 181 2.01 11.69 6.19
N ASN A 182 1.10 10.76 5.99
CA ASN A 182 0.06 10.86 4.98
C ASN A 182 -1.18 11.50 5.61
N THR A 183 -1.59 12.63 5.06
CA THR A 183 -2.79 13.34 5.51
C THR A 183 -4.02 12.80 4.80
N TYR A 184 -5.08 12.52 5.55
CA TYR A 184 -6.38 12.15 4.98
C TYR A 184 -7.52 12.75 5.79
N ILE A 185 -8.70 12.81 5.19
CA ILE A 185 -9.89 13.30 5.87
C ILE A 185 -10.70 12.13 6.41
N HIS A 186 -11.51 12.35 7.44
CA HIS A 186 -12.46 11.35 7.92
C HIS A 186 -13.64 11.22 6.94
N SER A 187 -13.36 10.66 5.75
CA SER A 187 -14.30 10.58 4.62
C SER A 187 -15.67 9.99 4.98
N PRO A 188 -15.80 8.97 5.85
CA PRO A 188 -17.11 8.44 6.24
C PRO A 188 -18.07 9.50 6.82
N SER A 189 -17.54 10.49 7.54
CA SER A 189 -18.33 11.57 8.14
C SER A 189 -18.46 12.78 7.25
N LEU A 190 -17.57 12.94 6.26
CA LEU A 190 -17.42 14.18 5.50
C LEU A 190 -17.92 14.07 4.07
N LEU A 191 -17.88 12.89 3.46
CA LEU A 191 -18.17 12.68 2.05
C LEU A 191 -19.51 11.96 1.84
N LEU A 192 -20.19 12.32 0.75
CA LEU A 192 -21.27 11.56 0.15
C LEU A 192 -20.67 10.42 -0.71
N PRO A 193 -21.44 9.37 -1.06
CA PRO A 193 -20.98 8.29 -1.95
C PRO A 193 -20.49 8.76 -3.33
N SER A 194 -20.88 9.96 -3.75
CA SER A 194 -20.40 10.65 -4.96
C SER A 194 -19.03 11.31 -4.80
N LEU A 195 -18.39 11.18 -3.63
CA LEU A 195 -17.16 11.85 -3.20
C LEU A 195 -17.29 13.37 -2.98
N GLN A 196 -18.51 13.91 -3.03
CA GLN A 196 -18.80 15.29 -2.68
C GLN A 196 -18.67 15.51 -1.18
N PHE A 197 -18.13 16.66 -0.79
CA PHE A 197 -18.12 17.11 0.58
C PHE A 197 -19.53 17.49 1.02
N ARG A 198 -19.99 16.91 2.14
CA ARG A 198 -21.34 17.13 2.69
C ARG A 198 -21.61 18.60 3.02
N GLY A 199 -20.59 19.34 3.47
CA GLY A 199 -20.72 20.76 3.81
C GLY A 199 -20.70 21.70 2.60
N HIS A 200 -20.19 21.24 1.45
CA HIS A 200 -20.13 22.04 0.22
C HIS A 200 -20.18 21.11 -1.00
N PRO A 201 -21.37 20.85 -1.57
CA PRO A 201 -21.56 19.84 -2.62
C PRO A 201 -20.71 20.04 -3.88
N ASP A 202 -20.26 21.27 -4.18
CA ASP A 202 -19.39 21.53 -5.34
C ASP A 202 -17.92 21.12 -5.14
N ILE A 203 -17.55 20.74 -3.91
CA ILE A 203 -16.20 20.29 -3.56
C ILE A 203 -16.17 18.77 -3.52
N PHE A 204 -15.19 18.19 -4.18
CA PHE A 204 -14.93 16.75 -4.18
C PHE A 204 -13.55 16.46 -3.61
N PHE A 205 -13.40 15.33 -2.94
CA PHE A 205 -12.10 14.81 -2.52
C PHE A 205 -11.83 13.47 -3.21
N ALA A 206 -10.64 13.30 -3.76
CA ALA A 206 -10.24 12.08 -4.46
C ALA A 206 -8.74 11.80 -4.30
N GLY A 207 -8.34 10.56 -4.55
CA GLY A 207 -6.96 10.13 -4.31
C GLY A 207 -6.69 9.87 -2.83
N GLN A 208 -5.41 9.74 -2.46
CA GLN A 208 -5.05 9.33 -1.09
C GLN A 208 -5.73 10.17 0.01
N ILE A 209 -5.91 11.49 -0.19
CA ILE A 209 -6.53 12.38 0.78
C ILE A 209 -7.96 11.96 1.17
N SER A 210 -8.67 11.22 0.30
CA SER A 210 -10.00 10.68 0.60
C SER A 210 -9.96 9.35 1.38
N GLY A 211 -8.77 8.87 1.78
CA GLY A 211 -8.59 7.62 2.53
C GLY A 211 -8.52 6.38 1.64
N VAL A 212 -7.88 6.47 0.47
CA VAL A 212 -7.52 5.30 -0.33
C VAL A 212 -6.00 5.15 -0.42
N GLU A 213 -5.52 3.94 -0.69
CA GLU A 213 -4.10 3.66 -0.83
C GLU A 213 -3.81 2.91 -2.13
N GLY A 214 -2.76 3.36 -2.84
CA GLY A 214 -2.36 2.81 -4.13
C GLY A 214 -2.67 3.74 -5.30
N TYR A 215 -1.84 3.61 -6.36
CA TYR A 215 -1.99 4.42 -7.57
C TYR A 215 -3.30 4.11 -8.31
N MET A 216 -3.68 2.82 -8.37
CA MET A 216 -4.91 2.40 -9.05
C MET A 216 -6.14 2.91 -8.31
N GLU A 217 -6.15 2.81 -6.99
CA GLU A 217 -7.23 3.28 -6.12
C GLU A 217 -7.38 4.79 -6.18
N SER A 218 -6.26 5.51 -6.14
CA SER A 218 -6.26 6.97 -6.28
C SER A 218 -6.79 7.39 -7.66
N THR A 219 -6.39 6.69 -8.71
CA THR A 219 -6.87 6.91 -10.08
C THR A 219 -8.37 6.62 -10.19
N ALA A 220 -8.86 5.52 -9.60
CA ALA A 220 -10.27 5.16 -9.61
C ALA A 220 -11.14 6.22 -8.90
N MET A 221 -10.70 6.73 -7.74
CA MET A 221 -11.42 7.81 -7.05
C MET A 221 -11.35 9.14 -7.81
N GLY A 222 -10.21 9.44 -8.45
CA GLY A 222 -10.07 10.62 -9.32
C GLY A 222 -11.02 10.58 -10.51
N LEU A 223 -11.08 9.43 -11.20
CA LEU A 223 -12.04 9.17 -12.28
C LEU A 223 -13.48 9.35 -11.79
N LEU A 224 -13.84 8.72 -10.67
CA LEU A 224 -15.19 8.80 -10.11
C LEU A 224 -15.58 10.24 -9.74
N ALA A 225 -14.68 11.00 -9.11
CA ALA A 225 -14.93 12.41 -8.79
C ALA A 225 -15.09 13.26 -10.05
N GLY A 226 -14.29 13.00 -11.10
CA GLY A 226 -14.41 13.68 -12.40
C GLY A 226 -15.75 13.40 -13.09
N LEU A 227 -16.14 12.13 -13.16
CA LEU A 227 -17.43 11.70 -13.73
C LEU A 227 -18.61 12.32 -12.97
N ASN A 228 -18.58 12.28 -11.64
CA ASN A 228 -19.65 12.85 -10.83
C ASN A 228 -19.72 14.38 -10.96
N ALA A 229 -18.58 15.07 -11.02
CA ALA A 229 -18.54 16.51 -11.24
C ALA A 229 -19.12 16.87 -12.63
N ALA A 230 -18.78 16.12 -13.68
CA ALA A 230 -19.35 16.30 -15.01
C ALA A 230 -20.86 16.08 -15.02
N SER A 231 -21.35 15.01 -14.39
CA SER A 231 -22.80 14.74 -14.27
C SER A 231 -23.55 15.89 -13.62
N ILE A 232 -23.00 16.50 -12.55
CA ILE A 232 -23.63 17.66 -11.89
C ILE A 232 -23.69 18.87 -12.83
N LEU A 233 -22.61 19.15 -13.57
CA LEU A 233 -22.57 20.25 -14.54
C LEU A 233 -23.60 20.06 -15.66
N GLU A 234 -23.94 18.81 -15.99
CA GLU A 234 -24.99 18.45 -16.94
C GLU A 234 -26.40 18.40 -16.32
N GLY A 235 -26.56 18.75 -15.03
CA GLY A 235 -27.84 18.71 -14.31
C GLY A 235 -28.32 17.29 -13.97
N LYS A 236 -27.43 16.29 -14.01
CA LYS A 236 -27.70 14.89 -13.66
C LYS A 236 -27.29 14.59 -12.22
N SER A 237 -27.93 13.59 -11.62
CA SER A 237 -27.56 13.09 -10.30
C SER A 237 -26.36 12.14 -10.39
N PRO A 238 -25.30 12.33 -9.57
CA PRO A 238 -24.19 11.39 -9.47
C PRO A 238 -24.66 9.99 -9.05
N LEU A 239 -24.24 8.96 -9.80
CA LEU A 239 -24.54 7.57 -9.53
C LEU A 239 -23.23 6.79 -9.45
N PRO A 240 -22.68 6.53 -8.25
CA PRO A 240 -21.45 5.77 -8.13
C PRO A 240 -21.62 4.31 -8.59
N PRO A 241 -20.52 3.62 -8.98
CA PRO A 241 -20.58 2.22 -9.38
C PRO A 241 -21.18 1.32 -8.28
N PRO A 242 -21.83 0.20 -8.65
CA PRO A 242 -22.35 -0.77 -7.69
C PRO A 242 -21.25 -1.29 -6.76
N ARG A 243 -21.62 -1.61 -5.51
CA ARG A 243 -20.69 -2.15 -4.50
C ARG A 243 -20.10 -3.51 -4.87
N GLU A 244 -20.69 -4.21 -5.83
CA GLU A 244 -20.19 -5.46 -6.38
C GLU A 244 -18.91 -5.24 -7.21
N THR A 245 -18.70 -4.02 -7.71
CA THR A 245 -17.48 -3.61 -8.41
C THR A 245 -16.38 -3.23 -7.41
N ALA A 246 -15.12 -3.33 -7.82
CA ALA A 246 -13.99 -2.92 -6.98
C ALA A 246 -14.04 -1.42 -6.64
N ILE A 247 -14.40 -0.58 -7.61
CA ILE A 247 -14.49 0.88 -7.45
C ILE A 247 -15.64 1.24 -6.50
N GLY A 248 -16.82 0.67 -6.71
CA GLY A 248 -18.00 0.94 -5.88
C GLY A 248 -17.84 0.40 -4.45
N ALA A 249 -17.21 -0.75 -4.27
CA ALA A 249 -16.87 -1.26 -2.95
C ALA A 249 -15.93 -0.31 -2.18
N LEU A 250 -14.89 0.18 -2.84
CA LEU A 250 -13.94 1.09 -2.24
C LEU A 250 -14.58 2.45 -1.91
N ALA A 251 -15.35 3.02 -2.86
CA ALA A 251 -16.11 4.24 -2.64
C ALA A 251 -17.07 4.09 -1.46
N ARG A 252 -17.81 2.99 -1.38
CA ARG A 252 -18.67 2.68 -0.23
C ARG A 252 -17.86 2.62 1.06
N TYR A 253 -16.73 1.91 1.09
CA TYR A 253 -15.91 1.79 2.30
C TYR A 253 -15.50 3.17 2.82
N ILE A 254 -15.01 4.07 1.96
CA ILE A 254 -14.54 5.39 2.40
C ILE A 254 -15.67 6.37 2.74
N THR A 255 -16.93 6.10 2.36
CA THR A 255 -18.07 7.01 2.61
C THR A 255 -19.14 6.42 3.53
N SER A 256 -18.98 5.19 4.00
CA SER A 256 -19.98 4.46 4.82
C SER A 256 -19.78 4.72 6.30
N SER A 257 -20.86 4.94 7.05
CA SER A 257 -20.80 4.99 8.51
C SER A 257 -20.30 3.68 9.14
N GLU A 258 -20.41 2.55 8.44
CA GLU A 258 -19.93 1.23 8.91
C GLU A 258 -18.41 1.20 9.12
N SER A 259 -17.65 2.05 8.42
CA SER A 259 -16.19 2.14 8.55
C SER A 259 -15.72 3.29 9.44
N ALA A 260 -16.63 4.15 9.93
CA ALA A 260 -16.30 5.40 10.62
C ALA A 260 -15.46 5.19 11.89
N ASP A 261 -15.90 4.31 12.79
CA ASP A 261 -15.30 4.17 14.13
C ASP A 261 -13.82 3.79 14.10
N ASN A 262 -13.38 3.07 13.05
CA ASN A 262 -12.00 2.63 12.86
C ASN A 262 -11.50 2.93 11.43
N PHE A 263 -11.85 4.10 10.91
CA PHE A 263 -11.52 4.45 9.52
C PHE A 263 -10.00 4.53 9.31
N GLN A 264 -9.52 3.72 8.37
CA GLN A 264 -8.16 3.72 7.88
C GLN A 264 -8.19 3.84 6.36
N PRO A 265 -7.14 4.35 5.71
CA PRO A 265 -6.98 4.25 4.27
C PRO A 265 -7.18 2.81 3.79
N MET A 266 -7.61 2.60 2.55
CA MET A 266 -7.92 1.26 2.05
C MET A 266 -7.48 1.05 0.62
N ASN A 267 -6.96 -0.15 0.34
CA ASN A 267 -6.69 -0.63 -1.01
C ASN A 267 -7.76 -1.65 -1.46
N ILE A 268 -7.84 -1.90 -2.77
CA ILE A 268 -8.78 -2.88 -3.31
C ILE A 268 -8.31 -4.29 -2.95
N HIS A 269 -9.18 -5.04 -2.28
CA HIS A 269 -9.00 -6.47 -2.05
C HIS A 269 -10.36 -7.20 -1.96
N PHE A 270 -10.38 -8.52 -2.06
CA PHE A 270 -11.63 -9.29 -2.09
C PHE A 270 -12.49 -9.19 -0.81
N GLY A 271 -11.93 -8.66 0.29
CA GLY A 271 -12.60 -8.51 1.58
C GLY A 271 -13.56 -7.33 1.66
N ILE A 272 -13.36 -6.29 0.85
CA ILE A 272 -14.27 -5.13 0.78
C ILE A 272 -15.48 -5.39 -0.14
N LEU A 273 -15.44 -6.46 -0.94
CA LEU A 273 -16.56 -6.82 -1.80
C LEU A 273 -17.69 -7.44 -0.97
N PRO A 274 -18.97 -7.26 -1.39
CA PRO A 274 -20.11 -7.86 -0.72
C PRO A 274 -19.96 -9.37 -0.61
N PRO A 275 -20.34 -9.96 0.55
CA PRO A 275 -20.25 -11.40 0.74
C PRO A 275 -21.06 -12.14 -0.32
N LEU A 276 -20.59 -13.34 -0.67
CA LEU A 276 -21.30 -14.23 -1.59
C LEU A 276 -22.25 -15.10 -0.78
N ASN A 277 -23.54 -15.07 -1.14
CA ASN A 277 -24.50 -16.09 -0.72
C ASN A 277 -24.32 -17.32 -1.63
N ALA A 278 -23.20 -18.02 -1.48
CA ALA A 278 -22.85 -19.17 -2.31
C ALA A 278 -22.37 -20.34 -1.44
N PRO A 279 -22.57 -21.60 -1.89
CA PRO A 279 -22.05 -22.78 -1.20
C PRO A 279 -20.52 -22.71 -1.05
N ARG A 280 -19.97 -23.54 -0.17
CA ARG A 280 -18.54 -23.54 0.17
C ARG A 280 -17.69 -23.84 -1.08
N MET A 281 -17.04 -22.81 -1.61
CA MET A 281 -16.16 -22.88 -2.80
C MET A 281 -14.68 -22.87 -2.40
N LYS A 282 -13.81 -23.38 -3.26
CA LYS A 282 -12.36 -23.17 -3.10
C LYS A 282 -12.04 -21.69 -3.31
N LYS A 283 -11.03 -21.17 -2.62
CA LYS A 283 -10.64 -19.74 -2.65
C LYS A 283 -10.50 -19.18 -4.08
N LYS A 284 -9.85 -19.94 -4.99
CA LYS A 284 -9.65 -19.54 -6.39
C LYS A 284 -10.97 -19.39 -7.16
N GLU A 285 -11.89 -20.33 -6.98
CA GLU A 285 -13.21 -20.31 -7.62
C GLU A 285 -14.04 -19.13 -7.09
N LYS A 286 -14.00 -18.92 -5.77
CA LYS A 286 -14.65 -17.77 -5.11
C LYS A 286 -14.17 -16.44 -5.70
N HIS A 287 -12.85 -16.26 -5.85
CA HIS A 287 -12.28 -15.04 -6.41
C HIS A 287 -12.69 -14.84 -7.88
N LEU A 288 -12.65 -15.89 -8.70
CA LEU A 288 -13.06 -15.81 -10.10
C LEU A 288 -14.54 -15.44 -10.24
N PHE A 289 -15.40 -15.99 -9.38
CA PHE A 289 -16.81 -15.63 -9.33
C PHE A 289 -17.01 -14.15 -8.98
N CYS A 290 -16.32 -13.65 -7.93
CA CYS A 290 -16.37 -12.24 -7.57
C CYS A 290 -15.95 -11.34 -8.74
N VAL A 291 -14.89 -11.70 -9.48
CA VAL A 291 -14.42 -10.93 -10.64
C VAL A 291 -15.48 -10.89 -11.74
N ARG A 292 -16.10 -12.02 -12.09
CA ARG A 292 -17.15 -12.05 -13.13
C ARG A 292 -18.34 -11.16 -12.75
N ARG A 293 -18.86 -11.33 -11.53
CA ARG A 293 -19.96 -10.50 -11.00
C ARG A 293 -19.61 -9.00 -11.00
N ALA A 294 -18.38 -8.66 -10.63
CA ALA A 294 -17.91 -7.28 -10.61
C ALA A 294 -17.84 -6.67 -12.02
N LEU A 295 -17.35 -7.43 -13.01
CA LEU A 295 -17.25 -6.98 -14.40
C LEU A 295 -18.61 -6.81 -15.06
N GLU A 296 -19.55 -7.74 -14.81
CA GLU A 296 -20.94 -7.62 -15.27
C GLU A 296 -21.61 -6.37 -14.70
N ALA A 297 -21.55 -6.18 -13.37
CA ALA A 297 -22.13 -5.00 -12.72
C ALA A 297 -21.49 -3.68 -13.19
N LEU A 298 -20.18 -3.69 -13.48
CA LEU A 298 -19.48 -2.52 -14.02
C LEU A 298 -19.93 -2.21 -15.45
N ALA A 299 -20.08 -3.23 -16.30
CA ALA A 299 -20.52 -3.06 -17.68
C ALA A 299 -21.94 -2.49 -17.76
N ASP A 300 -22.85 -2.99 -16.91
CA ASP A 300 -24.22 -2.47 -16.84
C ASP A 300 -24.23 -1.02 -16.35
N TRP A 301 -23.47 -0.71 -15.29
CA TRP A 301 -23.34 0.66 -14.82
C TRP A 301 -22.76 1.61 -15.89
N VAL A 302 -21.71 1.22 -16.61
CA VAL A 302 -21.12 2.03 -17.71
C VAL A 302 -22.16 2.33 -18.79
N ARG A 303 -22.97 1.33 -19.16
CA ARG A 303 -24.04 1.45 -20.15
C ARG A 303 -25.14 2.40 -19.68
N ASP A 304 -25.60 2.25 -18.44
CA ASP A 304 -26.65 3.07 -17.84
C ASP A 304 -26.22 4.54 -17.68
N GLN A 305 -24.93 4.78 -17.47
CA GLN A 305 -24.36 6.13 -17.40
C GLN A 305 -24.05 6.75 -18.78
N GLY A 306 -24.12 5.97 -19.87
CA GLY A 306 -23.78 6.45 -21.22
C GLY A 306 -22.30 6.79 -21.40
N LEU A 307 -21.41 6.05 -20.72
CA LEU A 307 -19.95 6.29 -20.76
C LEU A 307 -19.21 5.51 -21.87
N SER A 308 -19.97 4.90 -22.80
CA SER A 308 -19.48 4.04 -23.88
C SER A 308 -19.15 4.81 -25.16
#